data_AF-A0A0V0UJH0-F1
#
_entry.id   AF-A0A0V0UJH0-F1
#
_cell.length_a   1.000
_cell.length_b   1.000
_cell.length_c   1.000
_cell.angle_alpha   90.00
_cell.angle_beta   90.00
_cell.angle_gamma   90.00
#
_symmetry.space_group_name_H-M   'P 1'
#
loop_
_entity.id
_entity.type
_entity.pdbx_description
1 polymer ?
#
loop_
_entity_poly.entity_id
_entity_poly.type
_entity_poly.pdbx_seq_one_letter_code
_entity_poly.pdbx_strand_id
1 'polypeptide(L)'
;MPACSRRTGIGLTSDELKEAERIWIRQEQIHAFGSKESLDTAMTKMLCGLNPFLDEFGDLRVGGRLGRAQSEEETKFPALLHRKGMIVDLLITREHNRQLHAGVAQTLSALRERFWILRGRSAVERVLRTCWICRRVAARPFRQRMGDLPAARVNPARPFSNVGIDFVGPLLIRSKSSKYVSKKAYIFLFTCMVVRAIHLELVPDQTIERGDGSSHVAEAVAPLVRS
;
A
#
# COMPACT_ATOMS: atom_id res chain seq x y z
N MET A 1 28.55 36.33 -14.58
CA MET A 1 28.50 35.45 -13.40
C MET A 1 29.46 36.03 -12.37
N PRO A 2 29.03 36.59 -11.23
CA PRO A 2 29.96 36.90 -10.16
C PRO A 2 30.46 35.59 -9.54
N ALA A 3 31.75 35.52 -9.26
CA ALA A 3 32.41 34.34 -8.70
C ALA A 3 31.83 33.99 -7.32
N CYS A 4 31.32 32.77 -7.18
CA CYS A 4 30.85 32.24 -5.90
C CYS A 4 32.07 32.01 -4.98
N SER A 5 32.20 32.84 -3.96
CA SER A 5 33.14 32.61 -2.85
C SER A 5 32.69 31.35 -2.11
N ARG A 6 33.50 30.28 -2.18
CA ARG A 6 33.21 29.04 -1.44
C ARG A 6 33.31 29.33 0.06
N ARG A 7 32.17 29.48 0.73
CA ARG A 7 32.10 29.51 2.19
C ARG A 7 32.39 28.10 2.73
N THR A 8 33.56 27.93 3.34
CA THR A 8 33.92 26.74 4.10
C THR A 8 33.49 26.94 5.56
N GLY A 9 32.26 26.55 5.87
CA GLY A 9 31.75 26.49 7.24
C GLY A 9 30.55 27.41 7.51
N ILE A 10 29.61 26.90 8.32
CA ILE A 10 28.29 27.43 8.69
C ILE A 10 27.18 26.91 7.75
N GLY A 11 26.12 26.35 8.34
CA GLY A 11 25.05 25.63 7.65
C GLY A 11 24.34 26.45 6.57
N LEU A 12 23.68 25.74 5.66
CA LEU A 12 22.94 26.33 4.53
C LEU A 12 21.93 27.36 5.02
N THR A 13 22.05 28.59 4.52
CA THR A 13 21.09 29.65 4.80
C THR A 13 19.79 29.45 4.01
N SER A 14 18.68 30.01 4.50
CA SER A 14 17.41 29.95 3.77
C SER A 14 17.50 30.59 2.38
N ASP A 15 18.33 31.60 2.21
CA ASP A 15 18.46 32.31 0.94
C ASP A 15 19.25 31.51 -0.08
N GLU A 16 20.31 30.81 0.36
CA GLU A 16 21.06 29.86 -0.48
C GLU A 16 20.17 28.70 -0.96
N LEU A 17 19.28 28.19 -0.09
CA LEU A 17 18.33 27.14 -0.47
C LEU A 17 17.32 27.63 -1.52
N LYS A 18 16.80 28.85 -1.36
CA LYS A 18 15.88 29.47 -2.33
C LYS A 18 16.57 29.75 -3.67
N GLU A 19 17.83 30.18 -3.65
CA GLU A 19 18.64 30.37 -4.86
C GLU A 19 18.90 29.03 -5.56
N ALA A 20 19.27 27.99 -4.81
CA ALA A 20 19.48 26.65 -5.37
C ALA A 20 18.19 26.06 -5.98
N GLU A 21 17.04 26.22 -5.30
CA GLU A 21 15.74 25.79 -5.80
C GLU A 21 15.40 26.48 -7.14
N ARG A 22 15.64 27.80 -7.24
CA ARG A 22 15.46 28.56 -8.49
C ARG A 22 16.36 28.09 -9.62
N ILE A 23 17.66 27.87 -9.34
CA ILE A 23 18.61 27.36 -10.33
C ILE A 23 18.13 26.03 -10.92
N TRP A 24 17.66 25.12 -10.07
CA TRP A 24 17.14 23.81 -10.50
C TRP A 24 15.88 23.94 -11.35
N ILE A 25 14.91 24.76 -10.92
CA ILE A 25 13.69 25.02 -11.70
C ILE A 25 14.05 25.55 -13.08
N ARG A 26 14.94 26.53 -13.14
CA ARG A 26 15.38 27.13 -14.40
C ARG A 26 16.06 26.12 -15.31
N GLN A 27 16.93 25.26 -14.77
CA GLN A 27 17.57 24.19 -15.55
C GLN A 27 16.55 23.21 -16.12
N GLU A 28 15.56 22.79 -15.32
CA GLU A 28 14.49 21.89 -15.78
C GLU A 28 13.64 22.56 -16.87
N GLN A 29 13.34 23.85 -16.73
CA GLN A 29 12.60 24.61 -17.73
C GLN A 29 13.37 24.73 -19.05
N ILE A 30 14.67 25.04 -19.01
CA ILE A 30 15.52 25.09 -20.21
C ILE A 30 15.57 23.72 -20.88
N HIS A 31 15.72 22.65 -20.10
CA HIS A 31 15.77 21.30 -20.62
C HIS A 31 14.43 20.86 -21.24
N ALA A 32 13.31 21.25 -20.65
CA ALA A 32 11.97 20.81 -21.09
C ALA A 32 11.34 21.69 -22.17
N PHE A 33 11.62 23.00 -22.17
CA PHE A 33 10.98 23.99 -23.04
C PHE A 33 11.94 24.64 -24.05
N GLY A 34 13.25 24.39 -23.95
CA GLY A 34 14.26 24.99 -24.82
C GLY A 34 14.76 26.35 -24.32
N SER A 35 15.67 26.96 -25.09
CA SER A 35 16.27 28.26 -24.76
C SER A 35 15.30 29.43 -25.00
N LYS A 36 15.53 30.53 -24.28
CA LYS A 36 14.70 31.74 -24.13
C LYS A 36 14.17 32.39 -25.43
N GLU A 37 14.81 32.13 -26.57
CA GLU A 37 14.53 32.79 -27.85
C GLU A 37 13.69 31.93 -28.81
N SER A 38 13.54 30.63 -28.52
CA SER A 38 12.79 29.70 -29.37
C SER A 38 11.79 28.94 -28.52
N LEU A 39 10.78 29.66 -28.01
CA LEU A 39 9.56 28.98 -27.59
C LEU A 39 8.89 28.48 -28.86
N ASP A 40 9.19 27.22 -29.21
CA ASP A 40 8.77 26.59 -30.45
C ASP A 40 7.27 26.82 -30.69
N THR A 41 6.86 27.12 -31.91
CA THR A 41 5.48 27.59 -32.21
C THR A 41 4.41 26.59 -31.73
N ALA A 42 4.78 25.30 -31.63
CA ALA A 42 3.96 24.24 -31.07
C ALA A 42 3.83 24.29 -29.53
N MET A 43 4.90 24.66 -28.81
CA MET A 43 4.91 24.83 -27.36
C MET A 43 4.11 26.07 -26.95
N THR A 44 4.23 27.16 -27.70
CA THR A 44 3.39 28.36 -27.51
C THR A 44 1.92 27.98 -27.63
N LYS A 45 1.51 27.24 -28.68
CA LYS A 45 0.12 26.77 -28.84
C LYS A 45 -0.36 25.89 -27.69
N MET A 46 0.49 25.04 -27.14
CA MET A 46 0.15 24.18 -25.98
C MET A 46 0.02 24.97 -24.67
N LEU A 47 0.75 26.08 -24.55
CA LEU A 47 0.82 26.93 -23.36
C LEU A 47 -0.05 28.20 -23.46
N CYS A 48 -0.59 28.54 -24.64
CA CYS A 48 -1.38 29.76 -24.86
C CYS A 48 -2.54 29.91 -23.86
N GLY A 49 -3.18 28.80 -23.49
CA GLY A 49 -4.27 28.80 -22.49
C GLY A 49 -3.82 29.12 -21.05
N LEU A 50 -2.51 29.11 -20.77
CA LEU A 50 -1.92 29.35 -19.45
C LEU A 50 -1.32 30.76 -19.30
N ASN A 51 -1.34 31.58 -20.36
CA ASN A 51 -0.74 32.92 -20.37
C ASN A 51 0.63 32.98 -19.66
N PRO A 52 1.63 32.19 -20.12
CA PRO A 52 2.92 32.13 -19.47
C PRO A 52 3.70 33.42 -19.67
N PHE A 53 4.44 33.85 -18.65
CA PHE A 53 5.31 35.02 -18.71
C PHE A 53 6.63 34.74 -18.00
N LEU A 54 7.65 35.54 -18.29
CA LEU A 54 8.95 35.44 -17.63
C LEU A 54 8.99 36.40 -16.45
N ASP A 55 9.44 35.87 -15.31
CA ASP A 55 9.72 36.65 -14.10
C ASP A 55 11.01 37.46 -14.25
N GLU A 56 11.26 38.39 -13.32
CA GLU A 56 12.47 39.22 -13.22
C GLU A 56 13.76 38.36 -13.17
N PHE A 57 13.65 37.16 -12.59
CA PHE A 57 14.73 36.19 -12.48
C PHE A 57 14.90 35.29 -13.72
N GLY A 58 14.00 35.42 -14.70
CA GLY A 58 14.02 34.68 -15.96
C GLY A 58 13.42 33.27 -15.88
N ASP A 59 12.57 33.00 -14.88
CA ASP A 59 11.81 31.76 -14.74
C ASP A 59 10.46 31.88 -15.44
N LEU A 60 10.02 30.81 -16.10
CA LEU A 60 8.74 30.76 -16.78
C LEU A 60 7.62 30.51 -15.76
N ARG A 61 6.72 31.47 -15.58
CA ARG A 61 5.60 31.42 -14.63
C ARG A 61 4.26 31.47 -15.37
N VAL A 62 3.22 30.98 -14.70
CA VAL A 62 1.85 30.96 -15.22
C VAL A 62 1.10 32.19 -14.72
N GLY A 63 0.56 32.98 -15.65
CA GLY A 63 -0.35 34.06 -15.34
C GLY A 63 -1.73 33.55 -14.93
N GLY A 64 -2.38 34.23 -13.99
CA GLY A 64 -3.68 33.81 -13.48
C GLY A 64 -4.57 34.97 -13.01
N ARG A 65 -5.75 34.62 -12.51
CA ARG A 65 -6.73 35.59 -11.98
C ARG A 65 -6.36 36.11 -10.58
N LEU A 66 -5.31 35.56 -9.96
CA LEU A 66 -4.87 35.89 -8.61
C LEU A 66 -3.87 37.05 -8.56
N GLY A 67 -3.55 37.72 -9.69
CA GLY A 67 -2.53 38.77 -9.72
C GLY A 67 -2.75 39.94 -8.74
N ARG A 68 -4.00 40.22 -8.34
CA ARG A 68 -4.35 41.26 -7.36
C ARG A 68 -4.58 40.76 -5.93
N ALA A 69 -4.40 39.46 -5.67
CA ALA A 69 -4.60 38.90 -4.34
C ALA A 69 -3.54 39.42 -3.35
N GLN A 70 -3.88 39.53 -2.06
CA GLN A 70 -2.92 39.77 -0.98
C GLN A 70 -2.28 38.45 -0.55
N SER A 71 -1.47 37.87 -1.44
CA SER A 71 -0.77 36.60 -1.22
C SER A 71 0.68 36.74 -1.67
N GLU A 72 1.48 35.72 -1.41
CA GLU A 72 2.85 35.65 -1.92
C GLU A 72 2.87 35.56 -3.45
N GLU A 73 3.91 36.12 -4.07
CA GLU A 73 4.03 36.19 -5.52
C GLU A 73 4.14 34.80 -6.17
N GLU A 74 4.81 33.85 -5.51
CA GLU A 74 4.89 32.45 -5.93
C GLU A 74 3.50 31.79 -6.04
N THR A 75 2.56 32.18 -5.18
CA THR A 75 1.19 31.67 -5.19
C THR A 75 0.32 32.33 -6.25
N LYS A 76 0.56 33.61 -6.55
CA LYS A 76 -0.14 34.29 -7.64
C LYS A 76 0.32 33.79 -9.00
N PHE A 77 1.63 33.53 -9.12
CA PHE A 77 2.31 33.22 -10.37
C PHE A 77 3.17 31.96 -10.21
N PRO A 78 2.55 30.77 -10.17
CA PRO A 78 3.29 29.53 -9.95
C PRO A 78 4.25 29.25 -11.11
N ALA A 79 5.42 28.69 -10.78
CA ALA A 79 6.45 28.34 -11.77
C ALA A 79 5.98 27.18 -12.66
N LEU A 80 6.09 27.35 -13.98
CA LEU A 80 5.66 26.35 -14.96
C LEU A 80 6.68 25.20 -15.01
N LEU A 81 6.22 23.98 -14.79
CA LEU A 81 7.07 22.79 -14.85
C LEU A 81 6.51 21.77 -15.84
N HIS A 82 7.41 21.06 -16.52
CA HIS A 82 7.01 19.95 -17.37
C HIS A 82 6.54 18.75 -16.54
N ARG A 83 5.82 17.81 -17.17
CA ARG A 83 5.27 16.63 -16.47
C ARG A 83 6.30 15.55 -16.13
N LYS A 84 7.45 15.61 -16.81
CA LYS A 84 8.58 14.68 -16.70
C LYS A 84 9.80 15.50 -16.29
N GLY A 85 10.48 15.06 -15.25
CA GLY A 85 11.66 15.73 -14.70
C GLY A 85 11.97 15.14 -13.35
N MET A 86 13.26 14.96 -13.04
CA MET A 86 13.68 14.41 -11.75
C MET A 86 13.26 15.36 -10.61
N ILE A 87 13.42 16.66 -10.82
CA ILE A 87 13.03 17.68 -9.84
C ILE A 87 11.52 17.65 -9.57
N VAL A 88 10.71 17.47 -10.62
CA VAL A 88 9.25 17.40 -10.49
C VAL A 88 8.84 16.20 -9.63
N ASP A 89 9.47 15.05 -9.84
CA ASP A 89 9.19 13.85 -9.05
C ASP A 89 9.60 14.03 -7.57
N LEU A 90 10.73 14.70 -7.32
CA LEU A 90 11.19 15.04 -5.98
C LEU A 90 10.27 16.04 -5.29
N LEU A 91 9.79 17.08 -6.00
CA LEU A 91 8.83 18.06 -5.47
C LEU A 91 7.51 17.39 -5.09
N ILE A 92 6.97 16.53 -5.98
CA ILE A 92 5.75 15.77 -5.68
C ILE A 92 5.96 14.87 -4.47
N THR A 93 7.09 14.17 -4.39
CA THR A 93 7.41 13.27 -3.27
C THR A 93 7.54 14.06 -1.96
N ARG A 94 8.18 15.23 -2.00
CA ARG A 94 8.32 16.13 -0.84
C ARG A 94 6.96 16.57 -0.32
N GLU A 95 6.07 17.07 -1.19
CA GLU A 95 4.73 17.50 -0.77
C GLU A 95 3.87 16.35 -0.29
N HIS A 96 3.92 15.20 -0.98
CA HIS A 96 3.23 13.98 -0.56
C HIS A 96 3.64 13.54 0.86
N ASN A 97 4.94 13.58 1.17
CA ASN A 97 5.45 13.24 2.50
C ASN A 97 5.16 14.32 3.55
N ARG A 98 5.29 15.62 3.18
CA ARG A 98 4.97 16.76 4.06
C ARG A 98 3.53 16.73 4.52
N GLN A 99 2.63 16.26 3.66
CA GLN A 99 1.19 16.13 3.95
C GLN A 99 0.78 14.72 4.39
N LEU A 100 1.70 13.94 4.97
CA LEU A 100 1.41 12.63 5.59
C LEU A 100 0.74 11.64 4.62
N HIS A 101 1.30 11.50 3.42
CA HIS A 101 0.79 10.62 2.37
C HIS A 101 -0.58 11.02 1.80
N ALA A 102 -0.80 12.33 1.69
CA ALA A 102 -1.99 12.90 1.07
C ALA A 102 -2.30 12.31 -0.31
N GLY A 103 -3.59 12.22 -0.62
CA GLY A 103 -4.08 11.76 -1.92
C GLY A 103 -3.69 12.69 -3.07
N VAL A 104 -4.01 12.26 -4.30
CA VAL A 104 -3.64 12.96 -5.53
C VAL A 104 -4.15 14.40 -5.58
N ALA A 105 -5.44 14.60 -5.25
CA ALA A 105 -6.07 15.92 -5.35
C ALA A 105 -5.47 16.93 -4.35
N GLN A 106 -5.22 16.48 -3.13
CA GLN A 106 -4.65 17.30 -2.06
C GLN A 106 -3.19 17.63 -2.35
N THR A 107 -2.37 16.64 -2.70
CA THR A 107 -0.97 16.85 -3.11
C THR A 107 -0.88 17.81 -4.30
N LEU A 108 -1.76 17.67 -5.30
CA LEU A 108 -1.82 18.58 -6.44
C LEU A 108 -2.21 20.01 -6.04
N SER A 109 -3.13 20.17 -5.08
CA SER A 109 -3.52 21.47 -4.56
C SER A 109 -2.36 22.17 -3.87
N ALA A 110 -1.62 21.45 -3.03
CA ALA A 110 -0.44 21.96 -2.34
C ALA A 110 0.66 22.38 -3.33
N LEU A 111 0.90 21.56 -4.36
CA LEU A 111 1.86 21.90 -5.41
C LEU A 111 1.46 23.17 -6.17
N ARG A 112 0.16 23.39 -6.41
CA ARG A 112 -0.36 24.57 -7.14
C ARG A 112 -0.15 25.89 -6.42
N GLU A 113 0.18 25.88 -5.13
CA GLU A 113 0.54 27.08 -4.38
C GLU A 113 1.88 27.69 -4.82
N ARG A 114 2.74 26.92 -5.51
CA ARG A 114 4.07 27.38 -5.97
C ARG A 114 4.41 26.95 -7.39
N PHE A 115 3.84 25.84 -7.87
CA PHE A 115 4.21 25.17 -9.12
C PHE A 115 3.01 24.81 -9.98
N TRP A 116 3.10 25.11 -11.27
CA TRP A 116 2.15 24.67 -12.28
C TRP A 116 2.74 23.55 -13.13
N ILE A 117 2.47 22.31 -12.74
CA ILE A 117 2.95 21.13 -13.47
C ILE A 117 2.00 20.82 -14.63
N LEU A 118 2.52 20.76 -15.86
CA LEU A 118 1.74 20.34 -17.04
C LEU A 118 1.18 18.93 -16.85
N ARG A 119 -0.11 18.75 -17.11
CA ARG A 119 -0.82 17.49 -16.81
C ARG A 119 -0.55 17.01 -15.36
N GLY A 120 -0.51 17.96 -14.42
CA GLY A 120 -0.05 17.73 -13.04
C GLY A 120 -0.72 16.58 -12.32
N ARG A 121 -2.04 16.38 -12.51
CA ARG A 121 -2.75 15.21 -11.94
C ARG A 121 -2.10 13.88 -12.34
N SER A 122 -1.78 13.71 -13.62
CA SER A 122 -1.15 12.48 -14.11
C SER A 122 0.28 12.32 -13.60
N ALA A 123 1.03 13.42 -13.45
CA ALA A 123 2.36 13.39 -12.86
C ALA A 123 2.31 12.98 -11.38
N VAL A 124 1.40 13.59 -10.61
CA VAL A 124 1.18 13.25 -9.19
C VAL A 124 0.75 11.79 -9.04
N GLU A 125 -0.23 11.33 -9.83
CA GLU A 125 -0.64 9.91 -9.80
C GLU A 125 0.51 8.95 -10.08
N ARG A 126 1.38 9.28 -11.04
CA ARG A 126 2.55 8.45 -11.37
C ARG A 126 3.49 8.29 -10.18
N VAL A 127 3.80 9.38 -9.47
CA VAL A 127 4.70 9.39 -8.31
C VAL A 127 4.04 8.73 -7.10
N LEU A 128 2.77 9.04 -6.80
CA LEU A 128 2.06 8.43 -5.67
C LEU A 128 1.90 6.91 -5.85
N ARG A 129 1.78 6.43 -7.10
CA ARG A 129 1.76 4.99 -7.40
C ARG A 129 3.07 4.29 -7.10
N THR A 130 4.20 4.97 -6.97
CA THR A 130 5.50 4.34 -6.59
C THR A 130 5.76 4.38 -5.09
N CYS A 131 5.03 5.21 -4.33
CA CYS A 131 5.14 5.30 -2.88
C CYS A 131 4.83 3.95 -2.21
N TRP A 132 5.82 3.39 -1.52
CA TRP A 132 5.71 2.07 -0.89
C TRP A 132 4.71 2.08 0.28
N ILE A 133 4.62 3.20 1.02
CA ILE A 133 3.69 3.34 2.15
C ILE A 133 2.26 3.31 1.64
N CYS A 134 1.95 4.12 0.62
CA CYS A 134 0.63 4.11 -0.02
C CYS A 134 0.30 2.77 -0.65
N ARG A 135 1.26 2.11 -1.31
CA ARG A 135 1.06 0.76 -1.87
C ARG A 135 0.71 -0.26 -0.80
N ARG A 136 1.43 -0.23 0.33
CA ARG A 136 1.18 -1.15 1.45
C ARG A 136 -0.19 -0.91 2.07
N VAL A 137 -0.56 0.35 2.31
CA VAL A 137 -1.86 0.73 2.90
C VAL A 137 -3.01 0.43 1.94
N ALA A 138 -2.83 0.63 0.63
CA ALA A 138 -3.85 0.36 -0.38
C ALA A 138 -3.88 -1.12 -0.83
N ALA A 139 -3.00 -1.97 -0.31
CA ALA A 139 -2.93 -3.38 -0.70
C ALA A 139 -4.25 -4.07 -0.37
N ARG A 140 -4.84 -4.74 -1.37
CA ARG A 140 -6.05 -5.55 -1.16
C ARG A 140 -5.67 -6.86 -0.49
N PRO A 141 -6.51 -7.39 0.42
CA PRO A 141 -6.30 -8.72 0.95
C PRO A 141 -6.27 -9.74 -0.20
N PHE A 142 -5.47 -10.79 -0.02
CA PHE A 142 -5.42 -11.90 -0.96
C PHE A 142 -6.83 -12.46 -1.12
N ARG A 143 -7.36 -12.43 -2.35
CA ARG A 143 -8.63 -13.07 -2.66
C ARG A 143 -8.37 -14.55 -2.81
N GLN A 144 -8.64 -15.33 -1.76
CA GLN A 144 -8.65 -16.77 -1.86
C GLN A 144 -9.73 -17.18 -2.87
N ARG A 145 -9.31 -17.76 -4.00
CA ARG A 145 -10.23 -18.49 -4.86
C ARG A 145 -10.61 -19.77 -4.13
N MET A 146 -11.88 -19.95 -3.83
CA MET A 146 -12.37 -21.21 -3.28
C MET A 146 -12.11 -22.31 -4.31
N GLY A 147 -11.37 -23.34 -3.92
CA GLY A 147 -11.22 -24.53 -4.73
C GLY A 147 -12.51 -25.34 -4.75
N ASP A 148 -12.62 -26.25 -5.73
CA ASP A 148 -13.72 -27.19 -5.76
C ASP A 148 -13.70 -28.07 -4.50
N LEU A 149 -14.89 -28.38 -3.98
CA LEU A 149 -15.02 -29.29 -2.84
C LEU A 149 -14.58 -30.70 -3.26
N PRO A 150 -13.92 -31.46 -2.36
CA PRO A 150 -13.53 -32.83 -2.68
C PRO A 150 -14.76 -33.69 -2.97
N ALA A 151 -14.64 -34.62 -3.92
CA ALA A 151 -15.72 -35.52 -4.31
C ALA A 151 -16.37 -36.24 -3.11
N ALA A 152 -15.58 -36.57 -2.08
CA ALA A 152 -16.03 -37.18 -0.83
C ALA A 152 -17.09 -36.36 -0.05
N ARG A 153 -17.16 -35.03 -0.27
CA ARG A 153 -18.13 -34.12 0.35
C ARG A 153 -19.39 -33.92 -0.52
N VAL A 154 -19.28 -34.15 -1.83
CA VAL A 154 -20.34 -33.77 -2.80
C VAL A 154 -21.10 -34.99 -3.31
N ASN A 155 -20.43 -36.13 -3.45
CA ASN A 155 -21.05 -37.34 -3.96
C ASN A 155 -21.73 -38.14 -2.85
N PRO A 156 -22.87 -38.78 -3.13
CA PRO A 156 -23.53 -39.66 -2.18
C PRO A 156 -22.67 -40.89 -1.90
N ALA A 157 -22.57 -41.26 -0.63
CA ALA A 157 -21.87 -42.46 -0.18
C ALA A 157 -22.58 -43.01 1.08
N ARG A 158 -22.12 -44.15 1.61
CA ARG A 158 -22.71 -44.72 2.84
C ARG A 158 -22.31 -43.90 4.07
N PRO A 159 -23.13 -43.85 5.13
CA PRO A 159 -22.71 -43.26 6.40
C PRO A 159 -21.34 -43.79 6.84
N PHE A 160 -20.52 -42.89 7.39
CA PHE A 160 -19.14 -43.16 7.84
C PHE A 160 -18.16 -43.68 6.77
N SER A 161 -18.52 -43.67 5.48
CA SER A 161 -17.55 -44.00 4.41
C SER A 161 -16.46 -42.93 4.27
N ASN A 162 -16.83 -41.66 4.48
CA ASN A 162 -15.94 -40.51 4.45
C ASN A 162 -16.06 -39.81 5.81
N VAL A 163 -14.97 -39.78 6.58
CA VAL A 163 -14.95 -39.20 7.93
C VAL A 163 -13.89 -38.09 7.99
N GLY A 164 -14.29 -36.91 8.44
CA GLY A 164 -13.39 -35.84 8.85
C GLY A 164 -12.98 -36.05 10.29
N ILE A 165 -11.70 -35.94 10.57
CA ILE A 165 -11.12 -36.15 11.91
C ILE A 165 -10.54 -34.82 12.37
N ASP A 166 -10.84 -34.43 13.60
CA ASP A 166 -10.27 -33.23 14.22
C ASP A 166 -10.04 -33.43 15.72
N PHE A 167 -9.22 -32.58 16.33
CA PHE A 167 -9.06 -32.50 17.78
C PHE A 167 -9.56 -31.16 18.28
N VAL A 168 -10.47 -31.20 19.25
CA VAL A 168 -10.81 -30.02 20.03
C VAL A 168 -9.73 -29.85 21.11
N GLY A 169 -9.24 -28.62 21.25
CA GLY A 169 -8.07 -28.24 22.06
C GLY A 169 -8.10 -28.67 23.53
N PRO A 170 -7.02 -28.37 24.28
CA PRO A 170 -6.81 -28.96 25.60
C PRO A 170 -7.87 -28.49 26.59
N LEU A 171 -8.71 -29.43 27.01
CA LEU A 171 -9.65 -29.27 28.11
C LEU A 171 -8.97 -29.68 29.42
N LEU A 172 -9.19 -28.89 30.47
CA LEU A 172 -8.73 -29.22 31.81
C LEU A 172 -9.79 -30.08 32.49
N ILE A 173 -9.51 -31.39 32.59
CA ILE A 173 -10.35 -32.34 33.30
C ILE A 173 -9.85 -32.57 34.72
N ARG A 174 -10.77 -32.75 35.67
CA ARG A 174 -10.41 -33.06 37.06
C ARG A 174 -9.87 -34.49 37.14
N SER A 175 -8.69 -34.68 37.72
CA SER A 175 -8.11 -36.01 37.90
C SER A 175 -8.97 -36.85 38.86
N LYS A 176 -9.21 -38.13 38.51
CA LYS A 176 -9.87 -39.08 39.42
C LYS A 176 -9.08 -39.28 40.72
N SER A 177 -7.75 -39.15 40.67
CA SER A 177 -6.86 -39.39 41.80
C SER A 177 -6.75 -38.20 42.77
N SER A 178 -7.03 -36.96 42.33
CA SER A 178 -6.93 -35.79 43.20
C SER A 178 -7.85 -34.66 42.74
N LYS A 179 -8.61 -34.14 43.70
CA LYS A 179 -9.50 -32.98 43.56
C LYS A 179 -8.76 -31.68 43.19
N TYR A 180 -7.45 -31.60 43.44
CA TYR A 180 -6.65 -30.39 43.22
C TYR A 180 -5.77 -30.46 41.96
N VAL A 181 -5.78 -31.58 41.24
CA VAL A 181 -4.96 -31.79 40.05
C VAL A 181 -5.85 -31.85 38.82
N SER A 182 -5.73 -30.87 37.94
CA SER A 182 -6.32 -30.90 36.60
C SER A 182 -5.35 -31.52 35.60
N LYS A 183 -5.84 -32.44 34.77
CA LYS A 183 -5.10 -33.01 33.65
C LYS A 183 -5.61 -32.40 32.34
N LYS A 184 -4.72 -32.23 31.37
CA LYS A 184 -5.12 -31.91 30.00
C LYS A 184 -5.72 -33.15 29.36
N ALA A 185 -6.82 -32.97 28.66
CA ALA A 185 -7.42 -33.96 27.78
C ALA A 185 -7.92 -33.26 26.52
N TYR A 186 -8.13 -34.02 25.46
CA TYR A 186 -8.59 -33.54 24.17
C TYR A 186 -9.86 -34.30 23.80
N ILE A 187 -10.72 -33.66 23.00
CA ILE A 187 -11.84 -34.37 22.39
C ILE A 187 -11.44 -34.71 20.97
N PHE A 188 -11.38 -36.01 20.69
CA PHE A 188 -11.22 -36.52 19.35
C PHE A 188 -12.58 -36.54 18.65
N LEU A 189 -12.67 -35.83 17.54
CA LEU A 189 -13.91 -35.55 16.84
C LEU A 189 -13.90 -36.27 15.49
N PHE A 190 -14.86 -37.18 15.33
CA PHE A 190 -15.14 -37.85 14.07
C PHE A 190 -16.42 -37.25 13.49
N THR A 191 -16.33 -36.70 12.29
CA THR A 191 -17.48 -36.13 11.56
C THR A 191 -17.73 -36.91 10.29
N CYS A 192 -18.89 -37.53 10.17
CA CYS A 192 -19.29 -38.14 8.90
C CYS A 192 -19.54 -37.05 7.86
N MET A 193 -18.82 -37.09 6.72
CA MET A 193 -18.99 -36.10 5.65
C MET A 193 -20.29 -36.26 4.86
N VAL A 194 -20.93 -37.44 4.94
CA VAL A 194 -22.17 -37.75 4.23
C VAL A 194 -23.39 -37.23 4.99
N VAL A 195 -23.57 -37.68 6.24
CA VAL A 195 -24.76 -37.37 7.05
C VAL A 195 -24.52 -36.30 8.11
N ARG A 196 -23.29 -35.80 8.26
CA ARG A 196 -22.87 -34.84 9.29
C ARG A 196 -23.07 -35.32 10.74
N ALA A 197 -23.12 -36.64 10.95
CA ALA A 197 -23.11 -37.25 12.27
C ALA A 197 -21.75 -37.03 12.95
N ILE A 198 -21.75 -36.79 14.26
CA ILE A 198 -20.56 -36.50 15.06
C ILE A 198 -20.39 -37.57 16.14
N HIS A 199 -19.20 -38.17 16.22
CA HIS A 199 -18.78 -39.04 17.31
C HIS A 199 -17.61 -38.38 18.04
N LEU A 200 -17.68 -38.34 19.37
CA LEU A 200 -16.72 -37.65 20.23
C LEU A 200 -16.10 -38.66 21.21
N GLU A 201 -14.77 -38.67 21.28
CA GLU A 201 -14.03 -39.50 22.22
C GLU A 201 -13.07 -38.65 23.06
N LEU A 202 -12.97 -38.91 24.36
CA LEU A 202 -12.04 -38.21 25.25
C LEU A 202 -10.68 -38.93 25.26
N VAL A 203 -9.62 -38.23 24.88
CA VAL A 203 -8.25 -38.77 24.78
C VAL A 203 -7.29 -37.94 25.64
N PRO A 204 -6.35 -38.54 26.39
CA PRO A 204 -5.42 -37.78 27.24
C PRO A 204 -4.37 -36.98 26.45
N ASP A 205 -4.04 -37.42 25.24
CA ASP A 205 -2.99 -36.88 24.39
C ASP A 205 -3.38 -36.87 22.89
N GLN A 206 -2.62 -36.15 22.07
CA GLN A 206 -2.83 -36.04 20.62
C GLN A 206 -1.94 -37.01 19.83
N THR A 207 -1.61 -38.16 20.42
CA THR A 207 -0.75 -39.16 19.78
C THR A 207 -1.57 -40.13 18.94
N ILE A 208 -0.93 -40.72 17.93
CA ILE A 208 -1.55 -41.70 17.01
C ILE A 208 -1.65 -43.08 17.68
N GLU A 209 -0.78 -43.35 18.66
CA GLU A 209 -0.75 -44.62 19.37
C GLU A 209 -1.44 -44.49 20.72
N ARG A 210 -2.48 -45.29 20.92
CA ARG A 210 -3.04 -45.46 22.25
C ARG A 210 -2.12 -46.40 23.03
N GLY A 211 -1.51 -45.91 24.11
CA GLY A 211 -0.64 -46.68 25.00
C GLY A 211 -1.38 -47.72 25.86
N ASP A 212 -2.21 -48.57 25.25
CA ASP A 212 -2.79 -49.79 25.85
C ASP A 212 -3.24 -50.76 24.74
N GLY A 213 -2.31 -51.61 24.28
CA GLY A 213 -2.48 -53.02 23.85
C GLY A 213 -3.65 -53.46 22.95
N SER A 214 -4.44 -52.57 22.36
CA SER A 214 -5.60 -52.91 21.51
C SER A 214 -5.62 -51.98 20.30
N SER A 215 -5.14 -52.51 19.18
CA SER A 215 -4.92 -51.83 17.90
C SER A 215 -6.23 -51.52 17.19
N HIS A 216 -6.95 -50.48 17.58
CA HIS A 216 -8.32 -50.26 17.09
C HIS A 216 -8.66 -48.84 16.60
N VAL A 217 -7.69 -48.03 16.16
CA VAL A 217 -8.03 -46.81 15.38
C VAL A 217 -8.66 -47.21 14.03
N ALA A 218 -8.26 -48.34 13.46
CA ALA A 218 -8.94 -48.94 12.30
C ALA A 218 -10.28 -49.61 12.67
N GLU A 219 -10.49 -49.96 13.93
CA GLU A 219 -11.66 -50.70 14.40
C GLU A 219 -12.74 -49.81 15.03
N ALA A 220 -12.46 -48.54 15.36
CA ALA A 220 -13.49 -47.57 15.73
C ALA A 220 -14.40 -47.19 14.54
N VAL A 221 -13.89 -47.31 13.30
CA VAL A 221 -14.65 -47.08 12.07
C VAL A 221 -15.42 -48.35 11.63
N ALA A 222 -14.91 -49.54 11.94
CA ALA A 222 -15.48 -50.82 11.52
C ALA A 222 -16.94 -51.09 11.98
N PRO A 223 -17.37 -50.78 13.23
CA PRO A 223 -18.76 -50.96 13.66
C PRO A 223 -19.70 -49.86 13.15
N LEU A 224 -19.18 -48.69 12.75
CA LEU A 224 -19.99 -47.59 12.19
C LEU A 224 -20.37 -47.82 10.71
N VAL A 225 -19.68 -48.73 10.01
CA VAL A 225 -19.94 -49.09 8.60
C VAL A 225 -20.82 -50.36 8.47
N ARG A 226 -21.07 -51.08 9.58
CA ARG A 226 -21.80 -52.36 9.61
C ARG A 226 -23.25 -52.28 10.14
N SER A 227 -23.79 -51.10 10.39
CA SER A 227 -25.22 -50.89 10.75
C SER A 227 -26.05 -50.48 9.54
#